data_AF-A0A7L9FGZ4-F1
#
_entry.id   AF-A0A7L9FGZ4-F1
#
_cell.length_a   1.000
_cell.length_b   1.000
_cell.length_c   1.000
_cell.angle_alpha   90.00
_cell.angle_beta   90.00
_cell.angle_gamma   90.00
#
_symmetry.space_group_name_H-M   'P 1'
#
loop_
_entity.id
_entity.type
_entity.pdbx_description
1 polymer ?
#
loop_
_entity_poly.entity_id
_entity_poly.type
_entity_poly.pdbx_seq_one_letter_code
_entity_poly.pdbx_strand_id
1 'polypeptide(L)'
;MHSLRLSPEGLRTLSALAGIVLVLVVFAIALQFFYNYQRPHPGADVVSSITSLASEAVYLLGKVAFLGVALLAATQLLKYGLKRGSPGGEA
;
A
#
# COMPACT_ATOMS: atom_id res chain seq x y z
N MET A 1 -25.12 19.74 19.27
CA MET A 1 -24.38 18.80 18.41
C MET A 1 -23.77 19.58 17.25
N HIS A 2 -22.54 20.08 17.41
CA HIS A 2 -21.85 20.79 16.32
C HIS A 2 -21.36 19.78 15.30
N SER A 3 -22.07 19.66 14.18
CA SER A 3 -21.53 19.01 13.00
C SER A 3 -20.38 19.89 12.50
N LEU A 4 -19.15 19.43 12.69
CA LEU A 4 -17.96 19.97 12.04
C LEU A 4 -18.16 19.81 10.53
N ARG A 5 -18.78 20.81 9.89
CA ARG A 5 -18.76 20.97 8.44
C ARG A 5 -17.32 21.30 8.07
N LEU A 6 -16.51 20.25 7.90
CA LEU A 6 -15.20 20.37 7.27
C LEU A 6 -15.41 21.06 5.92
N SER A 7 -14.70 22.16 5.71
CA SER A 7 -14.75 22.86 4.43
C SER A 7 -14.33 21.87 3.32
N PRO A 8 -14.84 22.03 2.09
CA PRO A 8 -14.44 21.20 0.96
C PRO A 8 -12.92 21.16 0.76
N GLU A 9 -12.21 22.23 1.15
CA GLU A 9 -10.74 22.34 1.13
C GLU A 9 -10.06 21.55 2.25
N GLY A 10 -10.64 21.54 3.45
CA GLY A 10 -10.17 20.70 4.56
C GLY A 10 -10.23 19.21 4.20
N LEU A 11 -11.34 18.77 3.60
CA LEU A 11 -11.49 17.39 3.14
C LEU A 11 -10.48 17.00 2.05
N ARG A 12 -10.13 17.92 1.13
CA ARG A 12 -9.10 17.69 0.09
C ARG A 12 -7.71 17.55 0.68
N THR A 13 -7.34 18.48 1.55
CA THR A 13 -6.03 18.48 2.20
C THR A 13 -5.87 17.21 3.03
N LEU A 14 -6.92 16.82 3.75
CA LEU A 14 -6.94 15.60 4.54
C LEU A 14 -6.81 14.34 3.67
N SER A 15 -7.50 14.26 2.54
CA SER A 15 -7.40 13.09 1.65
C SER A 15 -6.04 13.00 0.94
N ALA A 16 -5.47 14.14 0.52
CA ALA A 16 -4.13 14.17 -0.07
C ALA A 16 -3.06 13.76 0.96
N LEU A 17 -3.15 14.31 2.18
CA LEU A 17 -2.21 14.01 3.26
C LEU A 17 -2.33 12.55 3.72
N ALA A 18 -3.55 12.02 3.82
CA ALA A 18 -3.79 10.60 4.06
C ALA A 18 -3.20 9.72 2.95
N GLY A 19 -3.33 10.12 1.69
CA GLY A 19 -2.72 9.43 0.55
C GLY A 19 -1.19 9.40 0.64
N ILE A 20 -0.55 10.53 0.92
CA ILE A 20 0.92 10.62 1.10
C ILE A 20 1.37 9.73 2.25
N VAL A 21 0.73 9.83 3.41
CA VAL A 21 1.03 9.00 4.58
C VAL A 21 0.89 7.52 4.24
N LEU A 22 -0.17 7.14 3.52
CA LEU A 22 -0.38 5.75 3.10
C LEU A 22 0.73 5.26 2.16
N VAL A 23 1.17 6.08 1.19
CA VAL A 23 2.33 5.74 0.34
C VAL A 23 3.58 5.51 1.17
N LEU A 24 3.88 6.38 2.14
CA LEU A 24 5.06 6.24 3.01
C LEU A 24 4.98 4.98 3.86
N VAL A 25 3.81 4.66 4.41
CA VAL A 25 3.59 3.43 5.19
C VAL A 25 3.79 2.20 4.32
N VAL A 26 3.20 2.18 3.12
CA VAL A 26 3.36 1.05 2.18
C VAL A 26 4.83 0.86 1.78
N PHE A 27 5.55 1.96 1.55
CA PHE A 27 6.98 1.91 1.26
C PHE A 27 7.80 1.37 2.45
N ALA A 28 7.50 1.80 3.68
CA ALA A 28 8.15 1.30 4.88
C ALA A 28 7.90 -0.21 5.09
N ILE A 29 6.66 -0.67 4.87
CA ILE A 29 6.32 -2.10 4.94
C ILE A 29 7.07 -2.89 3.87
N ALA A 30 7.16 -2.37 2.64
CA ALA A 30 7.89 -3.02 1.56
C ALA A 30 9.40 -3.15 1.90
N LEU A 31 10.02 -2.11 2.45
CA LEU A 31 11.39 -2.16 2.95
C LEU A 31 11.55 -3.17 4.09
N GLN A 32 10.62 -3.19 5.04
CA GLN A 32 10.64 -4.17 6.12
C GLN A 32 10.57 -5.60 5.58
N PHE A 33 9.73 -5.88 4.59
CA PHE A 33 9.67 -7.19 3.95
C PHE A 33 10.95 -7.54 3.21
N PHE A 34 11.60 -6.57 2.57
CA PHE A 34 12.89 -6.77 1.92
C PHE A 34 13.99 -7.12 2.92
N TYR A 35 14.14 -6.36 4.01
CA TYR A 35 15.19 -6.61 5.00
C TYR A 35 14.97 -7.86 5.85
N ASN A 36 13.71 -8.23 6.11
CA ASN A 36 13.38 -9.45 6.85
C ASN A 36 13.27 -10.68 5.95
N TYR A 37 13.49 -10.55 4.64
CA TYR A 37 13.47 -11.69 3.75
C TYR A 37 14.70 -12.57 3.99
N GLN A 38 14.48 -13.70 4.67
CA GLN A 38 15.45 -14.77 4.78
C GLN A 38 15.18 -15.76 3.65
N ARG A 39 16.20 -16.04 2.84
CA ARG A 39 16.09 -17.07 1.82
C ARG A 39 15.84 -18.43 2.48
N PRO A 40 14.96 -19.25 1.91
CA PRO A 40 14.74 -20.61 2.39
C PRO A 40 16.04 -21.38 2.25
N HIS A 41 16.42 -22.10 3.30
CA HIS A 41 17.54 -23.03 3.21
C HIS A 41 17.01 -24.35 2.65
N PRO A 42 17.52 -24.82 1.49
CA PRO A 42 17.16 -26.14 1.00
C PRO A 42 17.63 -27.19 2.02
N GLY A 43 16.69 -27.99 2.53
CA GLY A 43 16.96 -29.07 3.46
C GLY A 43 17.49 -30.32 2.74
N ALA A 44 17.89 -31.34 3.51
CA ALA A 44 18.35 -32.61 2.97
C ALA A 44 17.25 -33.40 2.22
N ASP A 45 15.97 -33.16 2.55
CA ASP A 45 14.83 -33.81 1.91
C ASP A 45 14.24 -32.94 0.79
N VAL A 46 14.11 -33.54 -0.40
CA VAL A 46 13.58 -32.87 -1.60
C VAL A 46 12.10 -32.49 -1.42
N VAL A 47 11.30 -33.37 -0.80
CA VAL A 47 9.87 -33.14 -0.57
C VAL A 47 9.66 -31.95 0.37
N SER A 48 10.41 -31.88 1.48
CA SER A 48 10.29 -30.77 2.43
C SER A 48 10.76 -29.44 1.82
N SER A 49 11.79 -29.47 0.97
CA SER A 49 12.28 -28.31 0.24
C SER A 49 11.25 -27.76 -0.76
N ILE A 50 10.54 -28.63 -1.48
CA ILE A 50 9.47 -28.22 -2.40
C ILE A 50 8.30 -27.59 -1.63
N THR A 51 7.87 -28.21 -0.52
CA THR A 51 6.78 -27.66 0.30
C THR A 51 7.15 -26.31 0.91
N SER A 52 8.39 -26.16 1.41
CA SER A 52 8.90 -24.88 1.91
C SER A 52 8.88 -23.81 0.82
N LEU A 53 9.41 -24.12 -0.36
CA LEU A 53 9.46 -23.16 -1.48
C LEU A 53 8.06 -22.76 -1.97
N ALA A 54 7.13 -23.72 -2.05
CA ALA A 54 5.75 -23.44 -2.44
C ALA A 54 5.04 -22.53 -1.41
N SER A 55 5.22 -22.80 -0.12
CA SER A 55 4.65 -21.98 0.95
C SER A 55 5.18 -20.55 0.93
N GLU A 56 6.46 -20.39 0.64
CA GLU A 56 7.10 -19.09 0.52
C GLU A 56 6.63 -18.34 -0.72
N ALA A 57 6.49 -19.01 -1.86
CA ALA A 57 5.95 -18.40 -3.07
C ALA A 57 4.55 -17.84 -2.84
N VAL A 58 3.68 -18.59 -2.15
CA VAL A 58 2.34 -18.13 -1.76
C VAL A 58 2.43 -16.94 -0.80
N TYR A 59 3.33 -16.98 0.18
CA TYR A 59 3.53 -15.91 1.14
C TYR A 59 4.03 -14.60 0.47
N LEU A 60 4.99 -14.70 -0.45
CA LEU A 60 5.49 -13.56 -1.23
C LEU A 60 4.41 -12.99 -2.15
N LEU A 61 3.64 -13.85 -2.83
CA LEU A 61 2.51 -13.42 -3.64
C LEU A 61 1.47 -12.65 -2.82
N GLY A 62 1.16 -13.13 -1.61
CA GLY A 62 0.26 -12.45 -0.68
C GLY A 62 0.77 -11.05 -0.29
N LYS A 63 2.07 -10.92 0.00
CA LYS A 63 2.70 -9.61 0.29
C LYS A 63 2.62 -8.65 -0.89
N VAL A 64 2.93 -9.12 -2.10
CA VAL A 64 2.88 -8.31 -3.32
C VAL A 64 1.44 -7.86 -3.60
N ALA A 65 0.47 -8.76 -3.50
CA ALA A 65 -0.93 -8.43 -3.69
C ALA A 65 -1.42 -7.37 -2.67
N PHE A 66 -1.08 -7.55 -1.39
CA PHE A 66 -1.40 -6.58 -0.34
C PHE A 66 -0.80 -5.21 -0.61
N LEU A 67 0.49 -5.13 -0.92
CA LEU A 67 1.17 -3.87 -1.25
C LEU A 67 0.56 -3.20 -2.49
N GLY A 68 0.19 -4.00 -3.50
CA GLY A 68 -0.48 -3.51 -4.71
C GLY A 68 -1.83 -2.86 -4.42
N VAL A 69 -2.69 -3.53 -3.63
CA VAL A 69 -4.00 -2.96 -3.23
C VAL A 69 -3.82 -1.70 -2.39
N ALA A 70 -2.85 -1.68 -1.47
CA ALA A 70 -2.56 -0.52 -0.65
C ALA A 70 -2.06 0.68 -1.48
N LEU A 71 -1.22 0.45 -2.49
CA LEU A 71 -0.80 1.47 -3.46
C LEU A 71 -1.96 1.98 -4.30
N LEU A 72 -2.86 1.10 -4.75
CA LEU A 72 -4.06 1.51 -5.49
C LEU A 72 -4.96 2.39 -4.61
N ALA A 73 -5.18 2.01 -3.35
CA ALA A 73 -5.93 2.82 -2.40
C ALA A 73 -5.28 4.20 -2.17
N ALA A 74 -3.97 4.24 -2.00
CA ALA A 74 -3.21 5.49 -1.86
C ALA A 74 -3.34 6.37 -3.11
N THR A 75 -3.24 5.76 -4.30
CA THR A 75 -3.42 6.45 -5.58
C THR A 75 -4.80 7.07 -5.69
N GLN A 76 -5.86 6.36 -5.27
CA GLN A 76 -7.21 6.92 -5.28
C GLN A 76 -7.34 8.09 -4.29
N LEU A 77 -6.81 7.98 -3.07
CA LEU A 77 -6.82 9.07 -2.09
C LEU A 77 -6.11 10.32 -2.61
N LEU A 78 -4.95 10.13 -3.24
CA LEU A 78 -4.21 11.21 -3.90
C LEU A 78 -4.99 11.80 -5.07
N LYS A 79 -5.59 10.97 -5.93
CA LYS A 79 -6.41 11.44 -7.06
C LYS A 79 -7.59 12.28 -6.58
N TYR A 80 -8.30 11.87 -5.54
CA TYR A 80 -9.43 12.63 -4.99
C TYR A 80 -8.97 13.91 -4.27
N GLY A 81 -7.82 13.87 -3.59
CA GLY A 81 -7.23 15.05 -2.93
C GLY A 81 -6.71 16.10 -3.90
N LEU A 82 -6.05 15.67 -4.98
CA LEU A 82 -5.41 16.55 -5.96
C LEU A 82 -6.37 17.04 -7.05
N LYS A 83 -7.26 16.17 -7.59
CA LYS A 83 -8.09 16.50 -8.75
C LYS A 83 -9.16 17.57 -8.46
N ARG A 84 -9.61 17.69 -7.21
CA ARG A 84 -10.55 18.76 -6.85
C ARG A 84 -9.87 20.14 -6.73
N GLY A 85 -8.55 20.22 -6.60
CA GLY A 85 -7.79 21.47 -6.40
C GLY A 85 -7.34 22.19 -7.67
N SER A 86 -7.67 21.72 -8.87
CA SER A 86 -7.29 22.39 -10.12
C SER A 86 -8.38 23.37 -10.57
N PRO A 87 -8.19 24.69 -10.46
CA PRO A 87 -9.03 25.67 -11.14
C PRO A 87 -8.69 25.63 -12.64
N GLY A 88 -9.31 24.73 -13.40
CA GLY A 88 -9.10 24.68 -14.86
C GLY A 88 -9.31 23.32 -15.51
N GLY A 89 -10.27 22.53 -15.04
CA GLY A 89 -10.52 21.19 -15.56
C GLY A 89 -11.99 20.89 -15.76
N GLU A 90 -12.72 21.81 -16.40
CA GLU A 90 -13.93 21.59 -17.21
C GLU A 90 -14.34 22.95 -17.80
N ALA A 91 -13.92 23.16 -19.06
CA ALA A 91 -14.57 24.05 -20.02
C ALA A 91 -15.46 23.17 -20.91
#